data_AF-A0A202EE03-F1
#
_entry.id   AF-A0A202EE03-F1
#
_cell.length_a   1.000
_cell.length_b   1.000
_cell.length_c   1.000
_cell.angle_alpha   90.00
_cell.angle_beta   90.00
_cell.angle_gamma   90.00
#
_symmetry.space_group_name_H-M   'P 1'
#
loop_
_entity.id
_entity.type
_entity.pdbx_description
1 polymer ?
#
loop_
_entity_poly.entity_id
_entity_poly.type
_entity_poly.pdbx_seq_one_letter_code
_entity_poly.pdbx_strand_id
1 'polypeptide(L)'
;MHGYPSDAPDEAEQPDSSAQDTAQDATVKPDLEEIADEPPTVVTQSPVVKTAARMLTPFVVVFGVYLTLFGTSLPGGAFQGGVVMASAIVLIALSFGFEPTRQWLDARALAGLFVLGTALFGGIAFSGIIVGDAMLDLEGYPLSVEDMVKLVEVAIAALVSGVIIGAVIWLASGVGDESDGGESL
;
A
#
# COMPACT_ATOMS: atom_id res chain seq x y z
N MET A 1 1.27 -94.40 2.98
CA MET A 1 0.96 -93.06 3.51
C MET A 1 1.01 -93.15 5.03
N HIS A 2 1.50 -92.09 5.69
CA HIS A 2 1.64 -91.85 7.14
C HIS A 2 2.93 -92.29 7.86
N GLY A 3 3.83 -91.30 8.02
CA GLY A 3 4.78 -91.19 9.12
C GLY A 3 4.41 -90.01 10.04
N TYR A 4 4.73 -90.17 11.33
CA TYR A 4 4.75 -89.14 12.41
C TYR A 4 5.98 -88.18 12.21
N PRO A 5 6.16 -87.03 12.91
CA PRO A 5 5.70 -86.74 14.28
C PRO A 5 5.14 -85.35 14.61
N SER A 6 4.61 -85.26 15.83
CA SER A 6 4.06 -84.10 16.54
C SER A 6 5.14 -83.12 17.03
N ASP A 7 4.91 -81.81 16.86
CA ASP A 7 5.41 -80.72 17.70
C ASP A 7 4.38 -79.56 17.70
N ALA A 8 4.45 -78.73 18.74
CA ALA A 8 3.43 -77.82 19.31
C ALA A 8 2.99 -76.62 18.41
N PRO A 9 1.99 -75.80 18.80
CA PRO A 9 1.24 -74.94 17.90
C PRO A 9 1.99 -73.65 17.57
N ASP A 10 2.16 -73.35 16.27
CA ASP A 10 2.60 -72.04 15.82
C ASP A 10 1.49 -71.01 16.07
N GLU A 11 1.78 -70.10 16.99
CA GLU A 11 1.02 -68.92 17.33
C GLU A 11 0.82 -68.08 16.06
N ALA A 12 -0.43 -67.87 15.67
CA ALA A 12 -0.78 -66.89 14.66
C ALA A 12 -0.35 -65.50 15.17
N GLU A 13 0.66 -64.96 14.49
CA GLU A 13 1.24 -63.63 14.65
C GLU A 13 0.15 -62.57 14.92
N GLN A 14 0.15 -62.02 16.13
CA GLN A 14 -0.72 -60.90 16.49
C GLN A 14 -0.28 -59.67 15.69
N PRO A 15 -1.21 -58.93 15.07
CA PRO A 15 -0.86 -57.75 14.30
C PRO A 15 -0.17 -56.71 15.20
N ASP A 16 0.98 -56.24 14.72
CA ASP A 16 1.91 -55.33 15.38
C ASP A 16 1.19 -54.10 16.02
N SER A 17 1.49 -53.89 17.30
CA SER A 17 1.03 -52.80 18.16
C SER A 17 1.34 -51.40 17.60
N SER A 18 2.24 -51.29 16.61
CA SER A 18 2.65 -50.03 15.98
C SER A 18 1.58 -49.41 15.06
N ALA A 19 0.64 -50.21 14.55
CA ALA A 19 -0.40 -49.72 13.64
C ALA A 19 -1.59 -49.06 14.35
N GLN A 20 -1.76 -49.32 15.67
CA GLN A 20 -2.82 -48.71 16.48
C GLN A 20 -2.36 -47.39 17.12
N ASP A 21 -1.07 -47.23 17.35
CA ASP A 21 -0.47 -46.01 17.92
C ASP A 21 -0.54 -44.82 16.94
N THR A 22 -0.39 -45.09 15.64
CA THR A 22 -0.41 -44.06 14.58
C THR A 22 -1.81 -43.55 14.22
N ALA A 23 -2.87 -44.31 14.51
CA ALA A 23 -4.25 -43.86 14.28
C ALA A 23 -4.78 -42.99 15.42
N GLN A 24 -4.20 -43.09 16.61
CA GLN A 24 -4.65 -42.36 17.79
C GLN A 24 -4.11 -40.92 17.81
N ASP A 25 -2.92 -40.70 17.23
CA ASP A 25 -2.26 -39.40 17.08
C ASP A 25 -2.97 -38.45 16.08
N ALA A 26 -3.80 -38.97 15.18
CA ALA A 26 -4.54 -38.17 14.20
C ALA A 26 -5.85 -37.56 14.73
N THR A 27 -6.22 -37.84 15.99
CA THR A 27 -7.47 -37.35 16.61
C THR A 27 -7.26 -36.25 17.64
N VAL A 28 -6.08 -35.63 17.65
CA VAL A 28 -5.86 -34.38 18.39
C VAL A 28 -6.64 -33.28 17.67
N LYS A 29 -7.88 -33.06 18.11
CA LYS A 29 -8.59 -31.82 17.81
C LYS A 29 -7.70 -30.71 18.38
N PRO A 30 -7.27 -29.72 17.59
CA PRO A 30 -6.53 -28.61 18.16
C PRO A 30 -7.44 -27.99 19.22
N ASP A 31 -6.94 -27.94 20.45
CA ASP A 31 -7.65 -27.38 21.58
C ASP A 31 -7.89 -25.89 21.23
N LEU A 32 -9.09 -25.58 20.74
CA LEU A 32 -9.44 -24.22 20.29
C LEU A 32 -9.40 -23.20 21.45
N GLU A 33 -9.27 -23.67 22.68
CA GLU A 33 -8.99 -22.88 23.88
C GLU A 33 -7.51 -22.49 24.02
N GLU A 34 -6.55 -23.26 23.46
CA GLU A 34 -5.11 -22.94 23.51
C GLU A 34 -4.72 -21.83 22.52
N ILE A 35 -5.50 -21.63 21.46
CA ILE A 35 -5.32 -20.52 20.50
C ILE A 35 -5.86 -19.19 21.07
N ALA A 36 -6.68 -19.23 22.12
CA ALA A 36 -7.29 -18.03 22.71
C ALA A 36 -6.36 -17.27 23.68
N ASP A 37 -5.26 -17.90 24.13
CA ASP A 37 -4.35 -17.36 25.13
C ASP A 37 -3.01 -16.86 24.56
N GLU A 38 -2.79 -16.92 23.25
CA GLU A 38 -1.61 -16.28 22.65
C GLU A 38 -1.84 -14.76 22.67
N PRO A 39 -1.07 -13.99 23.48
CA PRO A 39 -1.24 -12.54 23.54
C PRO A 39 -1.08 -11.98 22.12
N PRO A 40 -1.90 -10.98 21.72
CA PRO A 40 -1.83 -10.43 20.37
C PRO A 40 -0.38 -10.11 20.04
N THR A 41 0.15 -10.77 19.00
CA THR A 41 1.53 -10.54 18.57
C THR A 41 1.67 -9.06 18.25
N VAL A 42 2.39 -8.33 19.09
CA VAL A 42 2.59 -6.89 18.90
C VAL A 42 3.39 -6.74 17.62
N VAL A 43 2.71 -6.34 16.54
CA VAL A 43 3.35 -6.07 15.24
C VAL A 43 4.31 -4.89 15.43
N THR A 44 5.54 -5.20 15.76
CA THR A 44 6.55 -4.20 16.11
C THR A 44 7.25 -3.78 14.83
N GLN A 45 7.10 -2.50 14.48
CA GLN A 45 7.71 -1.94 13.27
C GLN A 45 9.25 -2.03 13.35
N SER A 46 9.89 -2.62 12.33
CA SER A 46 11.34 -2.87 12.30
C SER A 46 12.16 -1.57 12.33
N PRO A 47 13.13 -1.42 13.25
CA PRO A 47 14.03 -0.26 13.28
C PRO A 47 14.85 -0.08 11.99
N VAL A 48 15.20 -1.19 11.33
CA VAL A 48 15.92 -1.18 10.05
C VAL A 48 15.04 -0.58 8.96
N VAL A 49 13.76 -0.99 8.89
CA VAL A 49 12.80 -0.46 7.91
C VAL A 49 12.57 1.03 8.11
N LYS A 50 12.34 1.48 9.35
CA LYS A 50 12.21 2.92 9.66
C LYS A 50 13.42 3.73 9.22
N THR A 51 14.62 3.22 9.47
CA THR A 51 15.87 3.90 9.11
C THR A 51 16.04 3.96 7.59
N ALA A 52 15.83 2.83 6.90
CA ALA A 52 15.90 2.77 5.45
C ALA A 52 14.88 3.70 4.78
N ALA A 53 13.63 3.69 5.24
CA ALA A 53 12.58 4.57 4.72
C ALA A 53 12.93 6.05 4.90
N ARG A 54 13.41 6.44 6.09
CA ARG A 54 13.84 7.82 6.36
C ARG A 54 15.01 8.26 5.48
N MET A 55 15.96 7.37 5.19
CA MET A 55 17.09 7.67 4.31
C MET A 55 16.67 7.75 2.84
N LEU A 56 15.80 6.85 2.37
CA LEU A 56 15.38 6.77 0.97
C LEU A 56 14.40 7.86 0.57
N THR A 57 13.48 8.25 1.46
CA THR A 57 12.44 9.26 1.20
C THR A 57 12.94 10.51 0.46
N PRO A 58 14.00 11.23 0.91
CA PRO A 58 14.47 12.40 0.19
C PRO A 58 14.94 12.10 -1.24
N PHE A 59 15.57 10.95 -1.49
CA PHE A 59 15.99 10.56 -2.83
C PHE A 59 14.80 10.25 -3.74
N VAL A 60 13.77 9.56 -3.21
CA VAL A 60 12.55 9.26 -3.95
C VAL A 60 11.80 10.55 -4.31
N VAL A 61 11.71 11.50 -3.38
CA VAL A 61 11.08 12.81 -3.65
C VAL A 61 11.84 13.57 -4.73
N VAL A 62 13.17 13.68 -4.62
CA VAL A 62 14.00 14.36 -5.64
C VAL A 62 13.86 13.68 -7.00
N PHE A 63 13.83 12.35 -7.04
CA PHE A 63 13.62 11.61 -8.29
C PHE A 63 12.22 11.87 -8.88
N GLY A 64 11.17 11.93 -8.06
CA GLY A 64 9.83 12.30 -8.52
C GLY A 64 9.75 13.73 -9.07
N VAL A 65 10.45 14.67 -8.43
CA VAL A 65 10.60 16.05 -8.95
C VAL A 65 11.34 16.05 -10.29
N TYR A 66 12.42 15.28 -10.41
CA TYR A 66 13.16 15.13 -11.66
C TYR A 66 12.28 14.57 -12.79
N LEU A 67 11.54 13.50 -12.55
CA LEU A 67 10.61 12.94 -13.54
C LEU A 67 9.53 13.95 -13.97
N THR A 68 9.13 14.83 -13.06
CA THR A 68 8.14 15.88 -13.34
C THR A 68 8.74 16.97 -14.22
N LEU A 69 9.93 17.48 -13.90
CA LEU A 69 10.51 18.67 -14.57
C LEU A 69 11.17 18.35 -15.92
N PHE A 70 11.52 17.10 -16.18
CA PHE A 70 12.21 16.66 -17.40
C PHE A 70 11.35 15.72 -18.26
N GLY A 71 10.06 15.62 -17.97
CA GLY A 71 9.12 14.72 -18.66
C GLY A 71 8.91 15.03 -20.14
N THR A 72 9.16 16.27 -20.56
CA THR A 72 9.08 16.69 -21.97
C THR A 72 10.21 16.12 -22.84
N SER A 73 11.36 15.83 -22.22
CA SER A 73 12.60 15.51 -22.94
C SER A 73 13.08 14.09 -22.68
N LEU A 74 12.63 13.47 -21.60
CA LEU A 74 13.02 12.13 -21.15
C LEU A 74 11.77 11.30 -20.79
N PRO A 75 11.86 9.96 -20.77
CA PRO A 75 10.78 9.13 -20.25
C PRO A 75 10.41 9.56 -18.82
N GLY A 76 9.16 9.96 -18.62
CA GLY A 76 8.73 10.60 -17.38
C GLY A 76 7.40 11.32 -17.53
N GLY A 77 7.27 12.43 -16.81
CA GLY A 77 6.12 13.31 -16.85
C GLY A 77 5.44 13.48 -15.50
N ALA A 78 4.55 14.47 -15.46
CA ALA A 78 3.84 14.87 -14.26
C ALA A 78 3.14 13.74 -13.50
N PHE A 79 2.45 12.84 -14.21
CA PHE A 79 1.74 11.73 -13.57
C PHE A 79 2.72 10.78 -12.86
N GLN A 80 3.76 10.34 -13.56
CA GLN A 80 4.75 9.41 -13.01
C GLN A 80 5.52 10.04 -11.85
N GLY A 81 5.95 11.31 -12.00
CA GLY A 81 6.59 12.05 -10.93
C GLY A 81 5.69 12.22 -9.70
N GLY A 82 4.41 12.54 -9.92
CA GLY A 82 3.39 12.63 -8.87
C GLY A 82 3.19 11.32 -8.10
N VAL A 83 3.13 10.19 -8.80
CA VAL A 83 3.03 8.85 -8.20
C VAL A 83 4.27 8.52 -7.37
N VAL A 84 5.47 8.83 -7.87
CA VAL A 84 6.74 8.59 -7.15
C VAL A 84 6.84 9.44 -5.88
N MET A 85 6.42 10.71 -5.92
CA MET A 85 6.39 11.55 -4.72
C MET A 85 5.36 11.04 -3.71
N ALA A 86 4.18 10.60 -4.17
CA ALA A 86 3.18 10.00 -3.30
C ALA A 86 3.69 8.71 -2.64
N SER A 87 4.38 7.86 -3.39
CA SER A 87 4.91 6.60 -2.86
C SER A 87 5.96 6.82 -1.76
N ALA A 88 6.71 7.93 -1.79
CA ALA A 88 7.59 8.30 -0.70
C ALA A 88 6.83 8.55 0.61
N ILE A 89 5.65 9.20 0.54
CA ILE A 89 4.79 9.41 1.71
C ILE A 89 4.14 8.09 2.16
N VAL A 90 3.73 7.24 1.21
CA VAL A 90 3.20 5.90 1.53
C VAL A 90 4.28 5.03 2.20
N LEU A 91 5.53 5.12 1.75
CA LEU A 91 6.66 4.43 2.38
C LEU A 91 6.85 4.86 3.84
N ILE A 92 6.73 6.16 4.13
CA ILE A 92 6.73 6.68 5.50
C ILE A 92 5.54 6.12 6.29
N ALA A 93 4.33 6.13 5.72
CA ALA A 93 3.13 5.60 6.37
C ALA A 93 3.27 4.11 6.72
N LEU A 94 3.80 3.31 5.82
CA LEU A 94 4.04 1.88 6.06
C LEU A 94 5.12 1.63 7.11
N SER A 95 6.13 2.51 7.21
CA SER A 95 7.26 2.32 8.12
C SER A 95 7.03 2.85 9.53
N PHE A 96 6.28 3.95 9.65
CA PHE A 96 6.02 4.66 10.91
C PHE A 96 4.58 4.51 11.41
N GLY A 97 3.69 3.95 10.59
CA GLY A 97 2.26 3.80 10.87
C GLY A 97 1.41 4.86 10.20
N PHE A 98 0.18 4.48 9.82
CA PHE A 98 -0.78 5.35 9.15
C PHE A 98 -1.33 6.45 10.07
N GLU A 99 -1.59 6.13 11.35
CA GLU A 99 -2.14 7.11 12.30
C GLU A 99 -1.17 8.27 12.59
N PRO A 100 0.12 8.05 12.93
CA PRO A 100 1.08 9.15 13.06
C PRO A 100 1.26 9.94 11.76
N THR A 101 1.22 9.26 10.61
CA THR A 101 1.36 9.92 9.31
C THR A 101 0.15 10.79 8.98
N ARG A 102 -1.06 10.34 9.30
CA ARG A 102 -2.29 11.12 9.17
C ARG A 102 -2.28 12.35 10.08
N GLN A 103 -1.76 12.24 11.30
CA GLN A 103 -1.63 13.38 12.21
C GLN A 103 -0.58 14.40 11.72
N TRP A 104 0.46 13.93 11.01
CA TRP A 104 1.46 14.78 10.38
C TRP A 104 0.94 15.47 9.11
N LEU A 105 0.06 14.81 8.35
CA LEU A 105 -0.52 15.32 7.12
C LEU A 105 -1.75 16.20 7.39
N ASP A 106 -1.71 17.46 6.95
CA ASP A 106 -2.91 18.28 6.94
C ASP A 106 -3.84 17.90 5.77
N ALA A 107 -4.98 17.28 6.09
CA ALA A 107 -5.99 16.90 5.10
C ALA A 107 -6.43 18.08 4.20
N ARG A 108 -6.45 19.32 4.74
CA ARG A 108 -6.76 20.52 3.96
C ARG A 108 -5.64 20.86 2.98
N ALA A 109 -4.39 20.63 3.35
CA ALA A 109 -3.26 20.82 2.45
C ALA A 109 -3.31 19.82 1.29
N LEU A 110 -3.63 18.54 1.53
CA LEU A 110 -3.81 17.55 0.46
C LEU A 110 -4.97 17.91 -0.48
N ALA A 111 -6.13 18.27 0.10
CA ALA A 111 -7.27 18.73 -0.68
C ALA A 111 -6.92 20.02 -1.45
N GLY A 112 -6.17 20.93 -0.84
CA GLY A 112 -5.66 22.14 -1.47
C GLY A 112 -4.73 21.82 -2.64
N LEU A 113 -3.87 20.81 -2.52
CA LEU A 113 -2.97 20.37 -3.59
C LEU A 113 -3.75 19.83 -4.81
N PHE A 114 -4.78 19.03 -4.54
CA PHE A 114 -5.71 18.56 -5.57
C PHE A 114 -6.45 19.73 -6.24
N VAL A 115 -7.13 20.57 -5.46
CA VAL A 115 -7.91 21.70 -5.98
C VAL A 115 -7.03 22.68 -6.75
N LEU A 116 -5.86 23.03 -6.22
CA LEU A 116 -4.93 23.95 -6.86
C LEU A 116 -4.42 23.37 -8.17
N GLY A 117 -3.97 22.11 -8.18
CA GLY A 117 -3.46 21.48 -9.40
C GLY A 117 -4.55 21.34 -10.47
N THR A 118 -5.75 20.94 -10.10
CA THR A 118 -6.91 20.89 -11.01
C THR A 118 -7.30 22.28 -11.51
N ALA A 119 -7.32 23.29 -10.65
CA ALA A 119 -7.66 24.66 -11.02
C ALA A 119 -6.62 25.30 -11.95
N LEU A 120 -5.33 25.05 -11.71
CA LEU A 120 -4.25 25.53 -12.58
C LEU A 120 -4.29 24.85 -13.95
N PHE A 121 -4.40 23.51 -13.98
CA PHE A 121 -4.50 22.76 -15.23
C PHE A 121 -5.75 23.16 -16.02
N GLY A 122 -6.92 23.17 -15.36
CA GLY A 122 -8.17 23.58 -15.99
C GLY A 122 -8.14 25.04 -16.44
N GLY A 123 -7.61 25.94 -15.62
CA GLY A 123 -7.47 27.36 -15.95
C GLY A 123 -6.63 27.59 -17.20
N ILE A 124 -5.49 26.91 -17.33
CA ILE A 124 -4.62 26.98 -18.52
C ILE A 124 -5.28 26.31 -19.73
N ALA A 125 -6.03 25.23 -19.52
CA ALA A 125 -6.71 24.54 -20.61
C ALA A 125 -7.86 25.37 -21.20
N PHE A 126 -8.69 25.96 -20.34
CA PHE A 126 -9.87 26.73 -20.74
C PHE A 126 -9.55 28.18 -21.13
N SER A 127 -8.43 28.75 -20.68
CA SER A 127 -8.03 30.12 -21.05
C SER A 127 -7.89 30.29 -22.57
N GLY A 128 -7.32 29.31 -23.28
CA GLY A 128 -7.21 29.33 -24.75
C GLY A 128 -8.57 29.50 -25.42
N ILE A 129 -9.56 28.70 -25.00
CA ILE A 129 -10.94 28.77 -25.52
C ILE A 129 -11.56 30.16 -25.27
N ILE A 130 -11.31 30.78 -24.11
CA ILE A 130 -11.84 32.10 -23.76
C ILE A 130 -11.26 33.20 -24.68
N VAL A 131 -10.02 33.05 -25.10
CA VAL A 131 -9.34 34.00 -26.00
C VAL A 131 -9.68 33.75 -27.48
N GLY A 132 -10.29 32.60 -27.80
CA GLY A 132 -10.66 32.20 -29.15
C GLY A 132 -9.68 31.22 -29.82
N ASP A 133 -8.70 30.75 -29.06
CA ASP A 133 -7.69 29.76 -29.47
C ASP A 133 -8.13 28.32 -29.13
N ALA A 134 -7.27 27.35 -29.44
CA ALA A 134 -7.48 25.96 -29.07
C ALA A 134 -7.35 25.74 -27.55
N MET A 135 -7.95 24.67 -27.04
CA MET A 135 -7.73 24.22 -25.66
C MET A 135 -6.25 23.87 -25.46
N LEU A 136 -5.66 24.32 -24.35
CA LEU A 136 -4.22 24.18 -24.06
C LEU A 136 -3.29 24.87 -25.08
N ASP A 137 -3.74 25.92 -25.75
CA ASP A 137 -2.82 26.79 -26.49
C ASP A 137 -1.94 27.57 -25.51
N LEU A 138 -0.63 27.32 -25.57
CA LEU A 138 0.36 27.90 -24.66
C LEU A 138 1.11 29.08 -25.29
N GLU A 139 0.95 29.34 -26.59
CA GLU A 139 1.68 30.39 -27.31
C GLU A 139 1.26 31.80 -26.87
N GLY A 140 0.03 31.94 -26.34
CA GLY A 140 -0.51 33.22 -25.86
C GLY A 140 0.02 33.68 -24.49
N TYR A 141 0.87 32.91 -23.82
CA TYR A 141 1.39 33.23 -22.49
C TYR A 141 2.74 33.97 -22.52
N PRO A 142 3.10 34.75 -21.47
CA PRO A 142 4.33 35.56 -21.44
C PRO A 142 5.63 34.75 -21.28
N LEU A 143 5.54 33.44 -21.01
CA LEU A 143 6.67 32.54 -20.84
C LEU A 143 6.87 31.70 -22.10
N SER A 144 8.04 31.05 -22.22
CA SER A 144 8.25 30.08 -23.29
C SER A 144 7.25 28.92 -23.18
N VAL A 145 6.89 28.31 -24.31
CA VAL A 145 6.01 27.12 -24.32
C VAL A 145 6.59 26.01 -23.45
N GLU A 146 7.91 25.82 -23.46
CA GLU A 146 8.59 24.83 -22.61
C GLU A 146 8.36 25.10 -21.11
N ASP A 147 8.50 26.34 -20.67
CA ASP A 147 8.29 26.71 -19.27
C ASP A 147 6.81 26.61 -18.87
N MET A 148 5.89 26.94 -19.79
CA MET A 148 4.46 26.75 -19.59
C MET A 148 4.10 25.27 -19.43
N VAL A 149 4.67 24.38 -20.26
CA VAL A 149 4.48 22.94 -20.12
C VAL A 149 5.00 22.45 -18.76
N LYS A 150 6.19 22.89 -18.32
CA LYS A 150 6.72 22.54 -16.99
C LYS A 150 5.81 22.99 -15.84
N LEU A 151 5.21 24.19 -15.93
CA LEU A 151 4.25 24.68 -14.94
C LEU A 151 2.99 23.79 -14.90
N VAL A 152 2.48 23.41 -16.07
CA VAL A 152 1.37 22.45 -16.18
C VAL A 152 1.77 21.10 -15.58
N GLU A 153 2.98 20.63 -15.85
CA GLU A 153 3.48 19.37 -15.30
C GLU A 153 3.57 19.41 -13.76
N VAL A 154 4.05 20.51 -13.18
CA VAL A 154 4.08 20.67 -11.72
C VAL A 154 2.67 20.68 -11.12
N ALA A 155 1.71 21.35 -11.77
CA ALA A 155 0.32 21.36 -11.33
C ALA A 155 -0.31 19.96 -11.36
N ILE A 156 -0.04 19.19 -12.43
CA ILE A 156 -0.50 17.79 -12.55
C ILE A 156 0.20 16.87 -11.55
N ALA A 157 1.50 17.04 -11.32
CA ALA A 157 2.21 16.23 -10.32
C ALA A 157 1.66 16.47 -8.92
N ALA A 158 1.40 17.74 -8.56
CA ALA A 158 0.79 18.13 -7.30
C ALA A 158 -0.60 17.49 -7.11
N LEU A 159 -1.48 17.58 -8.13
CA LEU A 159 -2.82 17.00 -8.02
C LEU A 159 -2.76 15.48 -7.87
N VAL A 160 -1.89 14.80 -8.63
CA VAL A 160 -1.73 13.34 -8.59
C VAL A 160 -1.19 12.91 -7.24
N SER A 161 -0.16 13.59 -6.71
CA SER A 161 0.36 13.29 -5.37
C SER A 161 -0.70 13.46 -4.30
N GLY A 162 -1.45 14.58 -4.31
CA GLY A 162 -2.50 14.85 -3.34
C GLY A 162 -3.60 13.78 -3.34
N VAL A 163 -4.06 13.38 -4.53
CA VAL A 163 -5.08 12.34 -4.69
C VAL A 163 -4.59 10.99 -4.18
N ILE A 164 -3.39 10.56 -4.56
CA ILE A 164 -2.88 9.24 -4.16
C ILE A 164 -2.66 9.18 -2.65
N ILE A 165 -2.01 10.19 -2.06
CA ILE A 165 -1.78 10.21 -0.62
C ILE A 165 -3.13 10.25 0.12
N GLY A 166 -4.05 11.12 -0.31
CA GLY A 166 -5.38 11.23 0.29
C GLY A 166 -6.16 9.92 0.21
N ALA A 167 -6.15 9.26 -0.96
CA ALA A 167 -6.81 7.98 -1.16
C ALA A 167 -6.21 6.87 -0.29
N VAL A 168 -4.88 6.79 -0.19
CA VAL A 168 -4.21 5.77 0.63
C VAL A 168 -4.49 5.99 2.12
N ILE A 169 -4.44 7.23 2.61
CA ILE A 169 -4.74 7.55 4.01
C ILE A 169 -6.21 7.31 4.33
N TRP A 170 -7.12 7.67 3.42
CA TRP A 170 -8.55 7.40 3.55
C TRP A 170 -8.83 5.89 3.60
N LEU A 171 -8.23 5.13 2.69
CA LEU A 171 -8.35 3.67 2.64
C LEU A 171 -7.83 3.03 3.94
N ALA A 172 -6.69 3.50 4.45
CA ALA A 172 -6.13 3.00 5.69
C ALA A 172 -6.99 3.33 6.93
N SER A 173 -7.86 4.34 6.85
CA SER A 173 -8.77 4.72 7.93
C SER A 173 -10.11 3.97 7.92
N GLY A 174 -10.48 3.33 6.81
CA GLY A 174 -11.83 2.79 6.57
C GLY A 174 -12.09 1.35 7.04
N VAL A 175 -11.21 0.73 7.83
CA VAL A 175 -11.33 -0.71 8.23
C VAL A 175 -11.70 -0.87 9.72
N GLY A 176 -12.16 0.19 10.42
CA GLY A 176 -12.36 0.15 11.87
C GLY A 176 -13.63 0.78 12.45
N ASP A 177 -14.60 1.21 11.64
CA ASP A 177 -15.73 2.04 12.13
C ASP A 177 -17.13 1.39 11.97
N GLU A 178 -17.21 0.05 11.97
CA GLU A 178 -18.50 -0.68 11.86
C GLU A 178 -18.97 -1.37 13.15
N SER A 179 -18.47 -0.99 14.33
CA SER A 179 -18.96 -1.58 15.57
C SER A 179 -18.93 -0.62 16.75
N ASP A 180 -19.86 0.34 16.77
CA ASP A 180 -20.51 0.76 18.02
C ASP A 180 -21.86 1.45 17.76
N GLY A 181 -22.78 0.68 17.16
CA GLY A 181 -24.19 1.03 17.01
C GLY A 181 -25.06 0.08 17.83
N GLY A 182 -24.73 -0.10 19.11
CA GLY A 182 -25.44 -0.99 20.02
C GLY A 182 -25.77 -0.32 21.35
N GLU A 183 -27.05 0.02 21.51
CA GLU A 183 -27.77 0.14 22.79
C GLU A 183 -27.38 1.28 23.76
N SER A 184 -28.16 2.36 23.74
CA SER A 184 -28.87 2.84 24.94
C SER A 184 -29.85 3.97 24.60
N LEU A 185 -31.15 3.65 24.56
CA LEU A 185 -32.23 4.16 25.42
C LEU A 185 -33.60 3.73 24.86
#